data_AF-A0A6N9YNL0-F1
#
_entry.id   AF-A0A6N9YNL0-F1
#
_cell.length_a   1.000
_cell.length_b   1.000
_cell.length_c   1.000
_cell.angle_alpha   90.00
_cell.angle_beta   90.00
_cell.angle_gamma   90.00
#
_symmetry.space_group_name_H-M   'P 1'
#
loop_
_entity.id
_entity.type
_entity.pdbx_description
1 polymer ?
#
loop_
_entity_poly.entity_id
_entity_poly.type
_entity_poly.pdbx_seq_one_letter_code
_entity_poly.pdbx_strand_id
1 'polypeptide(L)'
;MSTSVPPGPQPRRTSLDKIGTELRPILLAMAGGPVLLIVVVLLSFTESGGVTSFLIALVAGLALMSAAWLVPGARLSPLDPGQRADPIAAEQTLRTTAMLTMALAEAPVLIGLAIAFVTNGWLPALAGGIIATAGLLVFGPTRARLTAWKERLEEHGARTGL
;
A
#
# COMPACT_ATOMS: atom_id res chain seq x y z
N MET A 1 32.37 26.61 -29.59
CA MET A 1 31.30 27.21 -28.76
C MET A 1 30.33 26.10 -28.39
N SER A 2 30.41 25.58 -27.16
CA SER A 2 29.43 24.61 -26.63
C SER A 2 28.18 25.38 -26.22
N THR A 3 27.09 25.16 -26.93
CA THR A 3 25.77 25.64 -26.53
C THR A 3 25.24 24.72 -25.42
N SER A 4 25.41 25.14 -24.17
CA SER A 4 24.71 24.55 -23.04
C SER A 4 23.22 24.85 -23.19
N VAL A 5 22.44 23.85 -23.61
CA VAL A 5 20.98 23.94 -23.62
C VAL A 5 20.50 24.10 -22.16
N PRO A 6 19.69 25.13 -21.84
CA PRO A 6 19.16 25.30 -20.49
C PRO A 6 18.27 24.08 -20.14
N PRO A 7 18.34 23.55 -18.91
CA PRO A 7 17.41 22.51 -18.49
C PRO A 7 16.01 23.15 -18.43
N GLY A 8 15.16 22.81 -19.40
CA GLY A 8 13.76 23.22 -19.39
C GLY A 8 13.06 22.74 -18.11
N PRO A 9 11.96 23.39 -17.70
CA PRO A 9 11.21 23.01 -16.50
C PRO A 9 10.83 21.53 -16.60
N GLN A 10 11.35 20.67 -15.71
CA GLN A 10 11.12 19.23 -15.77
C GLN A 10 9.65 18.92 -15.46
N PRO A 11 8.79 18.60 -16.44
CA PRO A 11 7.37 18.34 -16.20
C PRO A 11 7.17 17.02 -15.42
N ARG A 12 8.21 16.17 -15.37
CA ARG A 12 8.19 14.78 -14.88
C ARG A 12 8.21 14.61 -13.38
N ARG A 13 8.90 15.49 -12.64
CA ARG A 13 8.90 15.41 -11.16
C ARG A 13 7.52 15.73 -10.59
N THR A 14 6.78 16.59 -11.29
CA THR A 14 5.49 17.12 -10.85
C THR A 14 4.38 16.07 -10.84
N SER A 15 4.38 15.07 -11.74
CA SER A 15 3.32 14.04 -11.80
C SER A 15 3.43 13.02 -10.66
N LEU A 16 4.62 12.46 -10.41
CA LEU A 16 4.85 11.56 -9.28
C LEU A 16 4.61 12.23 -7.92
N ASP A 17 5.02 13.49 -7.79
CA ASP A 17 4.79 14.28 -6.59
C ASP A 17 3.29 14.54 -6.38
N LYS A 18 2.53 14.75 -7.47
CA LYS A 18 1.07 14.87 -7.42
C LYS A 18 0.40 13.56 -6.99
N ILE A 19 0.81 12.42 -7.56
CA ILE A 19 0.29 11.09 -7.17
C ILE A 19 0.54 10.81 -5.68
N GLY A 20 1.77 11.06 -5.21
CA GLY A 20 2.11 10.89 -3.78
C GLY A 20 1.30 11.80 -2.88
N THR A 21 1.06 13.06 -3.30
CA THR A 21 0.27 14.03 -2.53
C THR A 21 -1.22 13.66 -2.49
N GLU A 22 -1.77 13.14 -3.59
CA GLU A 22 -3.16 12.66 -3.66
C GLU A 22 -3.39 11.39 -2.83
N LEU A 23 -2.41 10.47 -2.80
CA LEU A 23 -2.53 9.20 -2.07
C LEU A 23 -2.28 9.34 -0.57
N ARG A 24 -1.52 10.36 -0.13
CA ARG A 24 -1.22 10.58 1.29
C ARG A 24 -2.45 10.76 2.19
N PRO A 25 -3.46 11.60 1.86
CA PRO A 25 -4.67 11.71 2.67
C PRO A 25 -5.48 10.41 2.66
N ILE A 26 -5.49 9.67 1.54
CA ILE A 26 -6.16 8.36 1.44
C ILE A 26 -5.48 7.36 2.38
N LEU A 27 -4.15 7.29 2.38
CA LEU A 27 -3.40 6.45 3.30
C LEU A 27 -3.67 6.83 4.76
N LEU A 28 -3.71 8.13 5.09
CA LEU A 28 -4.02 8.56 6.45
C LEU A 28 -5.44 8.18 6.88
N ALA A 29 -6.43 8.30 5.98
CA ALA A 29 -7.79 7.85 6.23
C ALA A 29 -7.85 6.32 6.43
N MET A 30 -7.18 5.55 5.58
CA MET A 30 -7.08 4.09 5.69
C MET A 30 -6.26 3.63 6.89
N ALA A 31 -5.31 4.42 7.40
CA ALA A 31 -4.59 4.12 8.63
C ALA A 31 -5.41 4.49 9.89
N GLY A 32 -6.23 5.53 9.80
CA GLY A 32 -7.14 5.95 10.88
C GLY A 32 -8.27 4.95 11.13
N GLY A 33 -8.79 4.30 10.07
CA GLY A 33 -9.85 3.29 10.17
C GLY A 33 -9.52 2.14 11.13
N PRO A 34 -8.40 1.40 10.94
CA PRO A 34 -7.95 0.35 11.83
C PRO A 34 -7.81 0.81 13.28
N VAL A 35 -7.25 2.00 13.52
CA VAL A 35 -7.09 2.54 14.87
C VAL A 35 -8.44 2.78 15.53
N LEU A 36 -9.39 3.40 14.80
CA LEU A 36 -10.75 3.62 15.30
C LEU A 36 -11.46 2.29 15.61
N LEU A 37 -11.34 1.30 14.71
CA LEU A 37 -11.92 -0.02 14.91
C LEU A 37 -11.35 -0.72 16.16
N ILE A 38 -10.03 -0.66 16.36
CA ILE A 38 -9.40 -1.21 17.57
C ILE A 38 -9.96 -0.54 18.83
N VAL A 39 -10.07 0.79 18.84
CA VAL A 39 -10.64 1.52 19.99
C VAL A 39 -12.06 1.05 20.28
N VAL A 40 -12.90 0.91 19.26
CA VAL A 40 -14.28 0.41 19.41
C VAL A 40 -14.29 -1.01 19.99
N VAL A 41 -13.42 -1.91 19.50
CA VAL A 41 -13.34 -3.28 20.01
C VAL A 41 -12.88 -3.31 21.47
N LEU A 42 -11.86 -2.55 21.83
CA LEU A 42 -11.34 -2.48 23.20
C LEU A 42 -12.40 -1.95 24.20
N LEU A 43 -13.31 -1.09 23.74
CA LEU A 43 -14.44 -0.63 24.54
C LEU A 43 -15.59 -1.63 24.60
N SER A 44 -15.72 -2.49 23.58
CA SER A 44 -16.83 -3.45 23.46
C SER A 44 -16.56 -4.77 24.18
N PHE A 45 -15.29 -5.20 24.25
CA PHE A 45 -14.90 -6.48 24.84
C PHE A 45 -13.88 -6.28 25.97
N THR A 46 -14.18 -6.82 27.15
CA THR A 46 -13.28 -6.81 28.31
C THR A 46 -12.32 -8.00 28.31
N GLU A 47 -12.73 -9.12 27.70
CA GLU A 47 -11.94 -10.34 27.64
C GLU A 47 -10.86 -10.24 26.54
N SER A 48 -9.66 -10.76 26.82
CA SER A 48 -8.60 -10.80 25.81
C SER A 48 -8.89 -11.78 24.68
N GLY A 49 -9.65 -12.84 24.96
CA GLY A 49 -9.75 -14.00 24.08
C GLY A 49 -8.57 -14.96 24.24
N GLY A 50 -8.58 -16.05 23.46
CA GLY A 50 -7.61 -17.14 23.56
C GLY A 50 -6.34 -16.94 22.71
N VAL A 51 -5.24 -17.57 23.15
CA VAL A 51 -3.96 -17.56 22.40
C VAL A 51 -4.13 -18.14 20.99
N THR A 52 -4.97 -19.17 20.82
CA THR A 52 -5.21 -19.79 19.52
C THR A 52 -5.85 -18.82 18.53
N SER A 53 -6.82 -18.01 18.95
CA SER A 53 -7.48 -17.05 18.05
C SER A 53 -6.55 -15.89 17.69
N PHE A 54 -5.69 -15.47 18.62
CA PHE A 54 -4.61 -14.54 18.34
C PHE A 54 -3.63 -15.10 17.29
N LEU A 55 -3.18 -16.36 17.43
CA LEU A 55 -2.27 -16.98 16.47
C LEU A 55 -2.90 -17.10 15.07
N ILE A 56 -4.19 -17.44 14.98
CA ILE A 56 -4.91 -17.48 13.69
C ILE A 56 -4.93 -16.09 13.04
N ALA A 57 -5.27 -15.05 13.80
CA ALA A 57 -5.28 -13.67 13.31
C ALA A 57 -3.88 -13.22 12.85
N LEU A 58 -2.84 -13.59 13.61
CA LEU A 58 -1.45 -13.28 13.28
C LEU A 58 -1.02 -13.95 11.98
N VAL A 59 -1.24 -15.27 11.84
CA VAL A 59 -0.84 -16.03 10.64
C VAL A 59 -1.61 -15.54 9.41
N ALA A 60 -2.92 -15.33 9.52
CA ALA A 60 -3.73 -14.80 8.43
C ALA A 60 -3.31 -13.38 8.03
N GLY A 61 -3.04 -12.51 9.03
CA GLY A 61 -2.57 -11.15 8.81
C GLY A 61 -1.21 -11.10 8.11
N LEU A 62 -0.26 -11.93 8.55
CA LEU A 62 1.07 -12.04 7.92
C LEU A 62 0.98 -12.60 6.49
N ALA A 63 0.12 -13.58 6.23
CA ALA A 63 -0.11 -14.11 4.89
C ALA A 63 -0.63 -13.02 3.94
N LEU A 64 -1.61 -12.22 4.39
CA LEU A 64 -2.11 -11.08 3.61
C LEU A 64 -1.03 -10.01 3.40
N MET A 65 -0.21 -9.75 4.41
CA MET A 65 0.89 -8.80 4.29
C MET A 65 1.93 -9.26 3.25
N SER A 66 2.22 -10.56 3.22
CA SER A 66 3.09 -11.13 2.19
C SER A 66 2.48 -11.00 0.80
N ALA A 67 1.17 -11.17 0.66
CA ALA A 67 0.47 -10.93 -0.61
C ALA A 67 0.57 -9.45 -1.02
N ALA A 68 0.36 -8.51 -0.09
CA ALA A 68 0.51 -7.08 -0.34
C ALA A 68 1.93 -6.72 -0.84
N TRP A 69 2.95 -7.39 -0.31
CA TRP A 69 4.35 -7.22 -0.75
C TRP A 69 4.58 -7.70 -2.20
N LEU A 70 3.90 -8.77 -2.63
CA LEU A 70 4.10 -9.37 -3.95
C LEU A 70 3.33 -8.65 -5.07
N VAL A 71 2.22 -7.97 -4.75
CA VAL A 71 1.36 -7.31 -5.75
C VAL A 71 2.10 -6.36 -6.69
N PRO A 72 2.97 -5.44 -6.24
CA PRO A 72 3.68 -4.55 -7.15
C PRO A 72 4.55 -5.30 -8.14
N GLY A 73 5.19 -6.41 -7.73
CA GLY A 73 6.00 -7.23 -8.62
C GLY A 73 5.19 -8.00 -9.66
N ALA A 74 3.98 -8.45 -9.29
CA ALA A 74 3.11 -9.19 -10.19
C ALA A 74 2.34 -8.30 -11.17
N ARG A 75 2.05 -7.05 -10.81
CA ARG A 75 1.24 -6.12 -11.64
C ARG A 75 2.05 -5.13 -12.45
N LEU A 76 3.25 -4.76 -11.99
CA LEU A 76 4.14 -3.85 -12.72
C LEU A 76 5.07 -4.70 -13.60
N SER A 77 4.49 -5.31 -14.64
CA SER A 77 5.30 -6.00 -15.65
C SER A 77 6.12 -4.97 -16.42
N PRO A 78 7.41 -5.24 -16.69
CA PRO A 78 8.23 -4.36 -17.50
C PRO A 78 7.64 -4.21 -18.90
N LEU A 79 7.68 -2.99 -19.43
CA LEU A 79 7.24 -2.70 -20.80
C LEU A 79 8.28 -3.20 -21.82
N ASP A 80 7.84 -3.60 -23.01
CA ASP A 80 8.73 -4.11 -24.04
C ASP A 80 9.76 -3.05 -24.51
N PRO A 81 10.97 -3.47 -24.92
CA PRO A 81 12.00 -2.56 -25.40
C PRO A 81 11.50 -1.72 -26.59
N GLY A 82 11.57 -0.40 -26.46
CA GLY A 82 11.17 0.53 -27.52
C GLY A 82 9.70 0.96 -27.49
N GLN A 83 8.88 0.41 -26.60
CA GLN A 83 7.52 0.91 -26.37
C GLN A 83 7.56 2.26 -25.63
N ARG A 84 6.85 3.25 -26.17
CA ARG A 84 6.47 4.45 -25.40
C ARG A 84 5.15 4.14 -24.73
N ALA A 85 5.18 3.98 -23.41
CA ALA A 85 3.93 3.88 -22.66
C ALA A 85 3.26 5.25 -22.61
N ASP A 86 1.92 5.23 -22.69
CA ASP A 86 1.12 6.41 -22.45
C ASP A 86 1.29 6.84 -20.98
N PRO A 87 1.73 8.08 -20.70
CA PRO A 87 1.93 8.57 -19.34
C PRO A 87 0.65 8.50 -18.50
N ILE A 88 -0.53 8.67 -19.12
CA ILE A 88 -1.82 8.59 -18.41
C ILE A 88 -2.09 7.14 -17.96
N ALA A 89 -1.85 6.17 -18.84
CA ALA A 89 -2.02 4.76 -18.54
C ALA A 89 -1.03 4.27 -17.46
N ALA A 90 0.22 4.75 -17.51
CA ALA A 90 1.23 4.43 -16.51
C ALA A 90 0.87 5.02 -15.12
N GLU A 91 0.38 6.27 -15.07
CA GLU A 91 -0.11 6.90 -13.84
C GLU A 91 -1.29 6.12 -13.24
N GLN A 92 -2.25 5.73 -14.07
CA GLN A 92 -3.41 4.94 -13.63
C GLN A 92 -3.00 3.56 -13.11
N THR A 93 -2.01 2.93 -13.74
CA THR A 93 -1.47 1.62 -13.30
C THR A 93 -0.76 1.73 -11.95
N LEU A 94 0.05 2.78 -11.74
CA LEU A 94 0.69 3.04 -10.45
C LEU A 94 -0.33 3.34 -9.35
N ARG A 95 -1.35 4.16 -9.65
CA ARG A 95 -2.42 4.53 -8.69
C ARG A 95 -3.25 3.31 -8.29
N THR A 96 -3.67 2.50 -9.26
CA THR A 96 -4.46 1.28 -8.99
C THR A 96 -3.65 0.25 -8.20
N THR A 97 -2.36 0.09 -8.52
CA THR A 97 -1.45 -0.79 -7.76
C THR A 97 -1.25 -0.29 -6.33
N ALA A 98 -1.10 1.02 -6.13
CA ALA A 98 -1.00 1.63 -4.81
C ALA A 98 -2.30 1.43 -3.99
N MET A 99 -3.47 1.62 -4.60
CA MET A 99 -4.76 1.38 -3.92
C MET A 99 -4.93 -0.09 -3.53
N LEU A 100 -4.58 -1.02 -4.42
CA LEU A 100 -4.73 -2.45 -4.17
C LEU A 100 -3.77 -2.93 -3.08
N THR A 101 -2.54 -2.42 -3.05
CA THR A 101 -1.59 -2.71 -1.96
C THR A 101 -2.06 -2.15 -0.63
N MET A 102 -2.61 -0.93 -0.59
CA MET A 102 -3.20 -0.36 0.63
C MET A 102 -4.40 -1.18 1.12
N ALA A 103 -5.30 -1.59 0.23
CA ALA A 103 -6.46 -2.41 0.58
C ALA A 103 -6.06 -3.78 1.16
N LEU A 104 -5.06 -4.45 0.56
CA LEU A 104 -4.51 -5.70 1.10
C LEU A 104 -3.81 -5.49 2.44
N ALA A 105 -3.11 -4.36 2.61
CA ALA A 105 -2.46 -4.01 3.87
C ALA A 105 -3.50 -3.71 4.97
N GLU A 106 -4.71 -3.26 4.63
CA GLU A 106 -5.78 -3.02 5.61
C GLU A 106 -6.51 -4.31 6.01
N ALA A 107 -6.65 -5.28 5.10
CA ALA A 107 -7.41 -6.52 5.31
C ALA A 107 -7.12 -7.29 6.62
N PRO A 108 -5.88 -7.36 7.16
CA PRO A 108 -5.61 -7.96 8.46
C PRO A 108 -6.48 -7.44 9.62
N VAL A 109 -6.84 -6.15 9.64
CA VAL A 109 -7.70 -5.61 10.71
C VAL A 109 -9.11 -6.17 10.62
N LEU A 110 -9.65 -6.35 9.41
CA LEU A 110 -11.00 -6.88 9.20
C LEU A 110 -11.07 -8.34 9.62
N ILE A 111 -10.03 -9.13 9.33
CA ILE A 111 -9.92 -10.52 9.80
C ILE A 111 -9.83 -10.56 11.33
N GLY A 112 -8.94 -9.75 11.93
CA GLY A 112 -8.80 -9.67 13.38
C GLY A 112 -10.12 -9.28 14.06
N LEU A 113 -10.86 -8.33 13.47
CA LEU A 113 -12.17 -7.89 13.94
C LEU A 113 -13.20 -9.02 13.87
N ALA A 114 -13.28 -9.73 12.75
CA ALA A 114 -14.20 -10.86 12.60
C ALA A 114 -13.91 -11.96 13.64
N ILE A 115 -12.64 -12.29 13.87
CA ILE A 115 -12.23 -13.27 14.88
C ILE A 115 -12.56 -12.77 16.29
N ALA A 116 -12.36 -11.47 16.56
CA ALA A 116 -12.70 -10.87 17.85
C ALA A 116 -14.19 -11.00 18.16
N PHE A 117 -15.08 -10.76 17.19
CA PHE A 117 -16.52 -10.98 17.36
C PHE A 117 -16.88 -12.44 17.60
N VAL A 118 -16.25 -13.39 16.91
CA VAL A 118 -16.52 -14.83 17.09
C VAL A 118 -16.04 -15.33 18.46
N THR A 119 -14.93 -14.78 18.95
CA THR A 119 -14.28 -15.24 20.19
C THR A 119 -14.58 -14.37 21.40
N ASN A 120 -15.40 -13.31 21.23
CA ASN A 120 -15.67 -12.28 22.23
C ASN A 120 -14.41 -11.72 22.91
N GLY A 121 -13.32 -11.60 22.16
CA GLY A 121 -12.02 -11.20 22.68
C GLY A 121 -11.36 -10.11 21.85
N TRP A 122 -10.74 -9.12 22.49
CA TRP A 122 -10.16 -7.97 21.78
C TRP A 122 -8.79 -8.26 21.15
N LEU A 123 -8.04 -9.26 21.64
CA LEU A 123 -6.65 -9.50 21.24
C LEU A 123 -6.47 -9.81 19.73
N PRO A 124 -7.34 -10.60 19.06
CA PRO A 124 -7.26 -10.82 17.61
C PRO A 124 -7.42 -9.54 16.79
N ALA A 125 -8.33 -8.64 17.19
CA ALA A 125 -8.52 -7.35 16.50
C ALA A 125 -7.32 -6.43 16.71
N LEU A 126 -6.73 -6.40 17.91
CA LEU A 126 -5.52 -5.64 18.17
C LEU A 126 -4.37 -6.15 17.28
N ALA A 127 -4.18 -7.47 17.20
CA ALA A 127 -3.16 -8.07 16.34
C ALA A 127 -3.35 -7.68 14.88
N GLY A 128 -4.57 -7.86 14.35
CA GLY A 128 -4.91 -7.49 12.98
C GLY A 128 -4.70 -6.00 12.71
N GLY A 129 -5.07 -5.14 13.65
CA GLY A 129 -4.91 -3.70 13.55
C GLY A 129 -3.46 -3.24 13.59
N ILE A 130 -2.63 -3.79 14.49
CA ILE A 130 -1.18 -3.51 14.51
C ILE A 130 -0.55 -3.93 13.18
N ILE A 131 -0.87 -5.13 12.69
CA ILE A 131 -0.37 -5.63 11.41
C ILE A 131 -0.82 -4.70 10.28
N ALA A 132 -2.10 -4.30 10.24
CA ALA A 132 -2.62 -3.43 9.20
C ALA A 132 -1.98 -2.05 9.21
N THR A 133 -1.84 -1.41 10.38
CA THR A 133 -1.18 -0.12 10.51
C THR A 133 0.30 -0.21 10.13
N ALA A 134 1.01 -1.23 10.61
CA ALA A 134 2.39 -1.48 10.23
C ALA A 134 2.49 -1.70 8.72
N GLY A 135 1.57 -2.47 8.13
CA GLY A 135 1.46 -2.68 6.70
C GLY A 135 1.26 -1.38 5.93
N LEU A 136 0.29 -0.56 6.29
CA LEU A 136 0.05 0.72 5.62
C LEU A 136 1.26 1.66 5.72
N LEU A 137 1.94 1.72 6.87
CA LEU A 137 3.16 2.50 7.03
C LEU A 137 4.32 1.93 6.21
N VAL A 138 4.47 0.60 6.23
CA VAL A 138 5.54 -0.09 5.52
C VAL A 138 5.31 -0.07 4.04
N PHE A 139 4.08 -0.24 3.52
CA PHE A 139 3.68 -0.38 2.11
C PHE A 139 3.11 0.89 1.47
N GLY A 140 2.97 1.96 2.27
CA GLY A 140 2.40 3.21 1.80
C GLY A 140 3.10 3.80 0.57
N PRO A 141 2.36 4.52 -0.29
CA PRO A 141 2.89 5.18 -1.46
C PRO A 141 3.79 6.36 -1.05
N THR A 142 5.07 6.07 -0.83
CA THR A 142 6.10 7.08 -0.64
C THR A 142 6.73 7.45 -1.99
N ARG A 143 7.30 8.65 -2.08
CA ARG A 143 7.99 9.12 -3.29
C ARG A 143 9.07 8.14 -3.76
N ALA A 144 9.88 7.63 -2.82
CA ALA A 144 10.94 6.66 -3.11
C ALA A 144 10.37 5.37 -3.72
N ARG A 145 9.22 4.89 -3.23
CA ARG A 145 8.56 3.71 -3.78
C ARG A 145 7.95 3.92 -5.14
N LEU A 146 7.24 5.02 -5.34
CA LEU A 146 6.66 5.34 -6.65
C LEU A 146 7.77 5.49 -7.70
N THR A 147 8.93 6.00 -7.29
CA THR A 147 10.14 6.07 -8.14
C THR A 147 10.65 4.65 -8.47
N ALA A 148 10.83 3.78 -7.48
CA ALA A 148 11.27 2.40 -7.71
C ALA A 148 10.27 1.58 -8.57
N TRP A 149 8.97 1.82 -8.40
CA TRP A 149 7.92 1.18 -9.19
C TRP A 149 7.91 1.68 -10.64
N LYS A 150 8.16 2.97 -10.86
CA LYS A 150 8.39 3.51 -12.19
C LYS A 150 9.65 2.93 -12.83
N GLU A 151 10.75 2.86 -12.10
CA GLU A 151 12.01 2.28 -12.61
C GLU A 151 11.81 0.83 -13.07
N ARG A 152 11.02 0.04 -12.34
CA ARG A 152 10.60 -1.31 -12.79
C ARG A 152 9.82 -1.32 -14.11
N LEU A 153 8.92 -0.35 -14.32
CA LEU A 153 8.22 -0.24 -15.61
C LEU A 153 9.17 0.14 -16.75
N GLU A 154 10.27 0.84 -16.43
CA GLU A 154 11.28 1.33 -17.38
C GLU A 154 12.49 0.40 -17.53
N GLU A 155 12.59 -0.70 -16.76
CA GLU A 155 13.77 -1.59 -16.67
C GLU A 155 14.25 -2.15 -18.02
N HIS A 156 13.35 -2.28 -19.02
CA HIS A 156 13.67 -2.80 -20.36
C HIS A 156 13.84 -1.70 -21.43
N GLY A 157 14.07 -0.45 -21.03
CA GLY A 157 14.33 0.66 -21.93
C GLY A 157 13.06 1.35 -22.47
N ALA A 158 11.89 1.00 -21.92
CA ALA A 158 10.66 1.74 -22.14
C ALA A 158 10.72 3.10 -21.45
N ARG A 159 10.02 4.10 -22.02
CA ARG A 159 9.87 5.43 -21.41
C ARG A 159 8.40 5.64 -21.08
N THR A 160 8.08 5.71 -19.79
CA THR A 160 6.70 5.94 -19.31
C THR A 160 6.28 7.40 -19.41
N GLY A 161 7.24 8.31 -19.53
CA GLY A 161 6.96 9.75 -19.60
C GLY A 161 6.61 10.40 -18.26
N LEU A 162 6.52 9.61 -17.19
CA LEU A 162 6.42 10.03 -15.79
C LEU A 162 7.78 10.47 -15.23
#